data_AF-A0A7S1BVK5-F1
#
_entry.id   AF-A0A7S1BVK5-F1
#
_cell.length_a   1.000
_cell.length_b   1.000
_cell.length_c   1.000
_cell.angle_alpha   90.00
_cell.angle_beta   90.00
_cell.angle_gamma   90.00
#
_symmetry.space_group_name_H-M   'P 1'
#
loop_
_entity.id
_entity.type
_entity.pdbx_description
1 polymer ?
#
loop_
_entity_poly.entity_id
_entity_poly.type
_entity_poly.pdbx_seq_one_letter_code
_entity_poly.pdbx_strand_id
1 'polypeptide(L)'
;EMPKDIANLRPEEQQWIVKMRAFKMLVFATGSILFFSEPLVDVIIEMAGRSNVPALYVSFFVVPAIVCAPEIMSSLFYAKKKTRKSITISLSALQGAAIMSNTVSLMVFMGLVHFRGLAWNYSTETVVIVGVEIILSMFTRKKVLTMIDAIIIASLFPLSLGIIILCKSYGFS
;
A
#
# COMPACT_ATOMS: atom_id res chain seq x y z
N GLU A 1 17.47 10.82 15.86
CA GLU A 1 18.46 11.18 16.89
C GLU A 1 19.17 9.91 17.34
N MET A 2 20.45 10.01 17.70
CA MET A 2 21.22 8.84 18.16
C MET A 2 20.82 8.52 19.61
N PRO A 3 20.53 7.25 19.96
CA PRO A 3 20.19 6.86 21.32
C PRO A 3 21.31 7.27 22.29
N LYS A 4 20.96 8.01 23.37
CA LYS A 4 21.92 8.58 24.33
C LYS A 4 22.74 7.50 25.04
N ASP A 5 22.20 6.30 25.14
CA ASP A 5 22.79 5.09 25.73
C ASP A 5 23.94 4.49 24.92
N ILE A 6 24.05 4.79 23.63
CA ILE A 6 25.17 4.35 22.78
C ILE A 6 26.07 5.50 22.32
N ALA A 7 25.74 6.75 22.68
CA ALA A 7 26.43 7.95 22.20
C ALA A 7 27.93 8.00 22.55
N ASN A 8 28.32 7.31 23.64
CA ASN A 8 29.69 7.30 24.15
C ASN A 8 30.55 6.12 23.66
N LEU A 9 29.98 5.19 22.87
CA LEU A 9 30.68 4.00 22.37
C LEU A 9 31.45 4.27 21.08
N ARG A 10 32.36 3.37 20.70
CA ARG A 10 33.10 3.48 19.44
C ARG A 10 32.15 3.38 18.25
N PRO A 11 32.41 4.07 17.11
CA PRO A 11 31.52 4.06 15.95
C PRO A 11 31.15 2.66 15.43
N GLU A 12 32.07 1.71 15.50
CA GLU A 12 31.83 0.33 15.06
C GLU A 12 30.85 -0.41 15.99
N GLU A 13 30.99 -0.23 17.31
CA GLU A 13 30.11 -0.80 18.33
C GLU A 13 28.71 -0.17 18.25
N GLN A 14 28.64 1.15 18.00
CA GLN A 14 27.39 1.87 17.76
C GLN A 14 26.63 1.28 16.57
N GLN A 15 27.30 1.09 15.44
CA GLN A 15 26.69 0.51 14.25
C GLN A 15 26.21 -0.93 14.49
N TRP A 16 26.99 -1.75 15.19
CA TRP A 16 26.60 -3.11 15.52
C TRP A 16 25.36 -3.15 16.41
N ILE A 17 25.29 -2.32 17.45
CA ILE A 17 24.14 -2.26 18.35
C ILE A 17 22.89 -1.78 17.59
N VAL A 18 23.01 -0.75 16.74
CA VAL A 18 21.88 -0.27 15.93
C VAL A 18 21.39 -1.35 14.97
N LYS A 19 22.30 -2.04 14.27
CA LYS A 19 21.95 -3.16 13.39
C LYS A 19 21.25 -4.28 14.14
N MET A 20 21.75 -4.66 15.31
CA MET A 20 21.16 -5.71 16.15
C MET A 20 19.77 -5.31 16.68
N ARG A 21 19.58 -4.05 17.10
CA ARG A 21 18.27 -3.53 17.51
C ARG A 21 17.28 -3.52 16.36
N ALA A 22 17.70 -3.03 15.19
CA ALA A 22 16.88 -3.03 13.98
C ALA A 22 16.49 -4.46 13.59
N PHE A 23 17.44 -5.40 13.62
CA PHE A 23 17.17 -6.82 13.36
C PHE A 23 16.13 -7.39 14.33
N LYS A 24 16.28 -7.16 15.64
CA LYS A 24 15.29 -7.61 16.65
C LYS A 24 13.90 -7.02 16.41
N MET A 25 13.82 -5.72 16.09
CA MET A 25 12.55 -5.06 15.77
C MET A 25 11.91 -5.64 14.51
N LEU A 26 12.71 -5.91 13.46
CA LEU A 26 12.22 -6.53 12.23
C LEU A 26 11.70 -7.94 12.48
N VAL A 27 12.46 -8.79 13.18
CA VAL A 27 12.03 -10.16 13.50
C VAL A 27 10.73 -10.15 14.31
N PHE A 28 10.64 -9.28 15.31
CA PHE A 28 9.43 -9.14 16.11
C PHE A 28 8.22 -8.66 15.29
N ALA A 29 8.42 -7.64 14.44
CA ALA A 29 7.36 -7.12 13.57
C ALA A 29 6.89 -8.16 12.55
N THR A 30 7.82 -8.84 11.88
CA THR A 30 7.50 -9.91 10.93
C THR A 30 6.78 -11.07 11.62
N GLY A 31 7.24 -11.51 12.79
CA GLY A 31 6.57 -12.56 13.56
C GLY A 31 5.14 -12.18 13.96
N SER A 32 4.94 -10.92 14.36
CA SER A 32 3.61 -10.39 14.67
C SER A 32 2.69 -10.37 13.45
N ILE A 33 3.19 -9.93 12.29
CA ILE A 33 2.41 -9.92 11.03
C ILE A 33 1.99 -11.33 10.66
N LEU A 34 2.88 -12.31 10.75
CA LEU A 34 2.56 -13.72 10.47
C LEU A 34 1.49 -14.25 11.41
N PHE A 35 1.58 -13.93 12.70
CA PHE A 35 0.61 -14.35 13.70
C PHE A 35 -0.78 -13.73 13.48
N PHE A 36 -0.85 -12.46 13.08
CA PHE A 36 -2.12 -11.75 12.88
C PHE A 36 -2.67 -11.83 11.44
N SER A 37 -1.92 -12.38 10.48
CA SER A 37 -2.35 -12.43 9.08
C SER A 37 -3.59 -13.30 8.88
N GLU A 38 -3.64 -14.49 9.47
CA GLU A 38 -4.78 -15.40 9.35
C GLU A 38 -6.07 -14.79 9.93
N PRO A 39 -6.10 -14.33 11.19
CA PRO A 39 -7.33 -13.73 11.75
C PRO A 39 -7.75 -12.44 11.02
N LEU A 40 -6.80 -11.69 10.44
CA LEU A 40 -7.13 -10.52 9.63
C LEU A 40 -7.90 -10.92 8.35
N VAL A 41 -7.47 -11.99 7.67
CA VAL A 41 -8.16 -12.49 6.46
C VAL A 41 -9.58 -12.94 6.82
N ASP A 42 -9.75 -13.66 7.93
CA ASP A 42 -11.06 -14.12 8.39
C ASP A 42 -12.02 -12.97 8.66
N VAL A 43 -11.55 -11.90 9.32
CA VAL A 43 -12.36 -10.70 9.57
C VAL A 43 -12.78 -10.03 8.27
N ILE A 44 -11.93 -9.99 7.25
CA ILE A 44 -12.28 -9.40 5.95
C ILE A 44 -13.34 -10.24 5.23
N ILE A 45 -13.24 -11.57 5.28
CA ILE A 45 -14.24 -12.47 4.69
C ILE A 45 -15.59 -12.33 5.40
N GLU A 46 -15.61 -12.31 6.72
CA GLU A 46 -16.84 -12.12 7.51
C GLU A 46 -17.45 -10.74 7.26
N MET A 47 -16.63 -9.68 7.18
CA MET A 47 -17.08 -8.33 6.85
C MET A 47 -17.70 -8.27 5.45
N ALA A 48 -17.08 -8.93 4.47
CA ALA A 48 -17.60 -9.03 3.11
C ALA A 48 -18.94 -9.78 3.06
N GLY A 49 -19.06 -10.88 3.81
CA GLY A 49 -20.29 -11.65 3.96
C GLY A 49 -21.44 -10.82 4.52
N ARG A 50 -21.17 -10.00 5.55
CA ARG A 50 -22.19 -9.10 6.16
C ARG A 50 -22.58 -7.93 5.26
N SER A 51 -21.63 -7.39 4.49
CA SER A 51 -21.89 -6.29 3.57
C SER A 51 -22.51 -6.72 2.24
N ASN A 52 -22.64 -8.03 1.97
CA ASN A 52 -23.09 -8.56 0.68
C ASN A 52 -22.21 -8.11 -0.51
N VAL A 53 -20.94 -7.84 -0.24
CA VAL A 53 -19.94 -7.40 -1.24
C VAL A 53 -18.89 -8.50 -1.35
N PRO A 54 -18.36 -8.83 -2.55
CA PRO A 54 -17.34 -9.86 -2.66
C PRO A 54 -16.08 -9.47 -1.88
N ALA A 55 -15.50 -10.43 -1.15
CA ALA A 55 -14.37 -10.20 -0.25
C ALA A 55 -13.15 -9.55 -0.92
N LEU A 56 -13.00 -9.79 -2.22
CA LEU A 56 -11.98 -9.17 -3.05
C LEU A 56 -12.08 -7.63 -3.04
N TYR A 57 -13.28 -7.05 -3.16
CA TYR A 57 -13.46 -5.60 -3.15
C TYR A 57 -13.19 -4.98 -1.79
N VAL A 58 -13.63 -5.65 -0.72
CA VAL A 58 -13.37 -5.21 0.66
C VAL A 58 -11.87 -5.25 0.93
N SER A 59 -11.19 -6.32 0.51
CA SER A 59 -9.74 -6.47 0.63
C SER A 59 -8.99 -5.36 -0.11
N PHE A 60 -9.42 -5.00 -1.33
CA PHE A 60 -8.79 -3.93 -2.13
C PHE A 60 -8.84 -2.55 -1.48
N PHE A 61 -9.75 -2.32 -0.54
CA PHE A 61 -9.79 -1.07 0.22
C PHE A 61 -9.11 -1.20 1.59
N VAL A 62 -9.46 -2.25 2.34
CA VAL A 62 -9.07 -2.43 3.74
C VAL A 62 -7.58 -2.78 3.85
N VAL A 63 -7.07 -3.67 3.00
CA VAL A 63 -5.68 -4.13 3.09
C VAL A 63 -4.70 -2.97 2.80
N PRO A 64 -4.84 -2.19 1.71
CA PRO A 64 -3.99 -1.04 1.49
C PRO A 64 -4.13 0.04 2.57
N ALA A 65 -5.34 0.26 3.11
CA ALA A 65 -5.54 1.22 4.18
C ALA A 65 -4.76 0.87 5.45
N ILE A 66 -4.71 -0.43 5.80
CA ILE A 66 -3.94 -0.92 6.96
C ILE A 66 -2.44 -0.76 6.70
N VAL A 67 -1.98 -1.25 5.56
CA VAL A 67 -0.54 -1.31 5.25
C VAL A 67 0.06 0.08 5.05
N CYS A 68 -0.68 1.01 4.46
CA CYS A 68 -0.21 2.38 4.18
C CYS A 68 -0.48 3.37 5.34
N ALA A 69 -1.16 2.96 6.41
CA ALA A 69 -1.50 3.86 7.52
C ALA A 69 -0.28 4.55 8.15
N PRO A 70 0.86 3.87 8.41
CA PRO A 70 2.06 4.51 8.97
C PRO A 70 2.67 5.58 8.05
N GLU A 71 2.68 5.32 6.74
CA GLU A 71 3.18 6.23 5.70
C GLU A 71 2.27 7.46 5.56
N ILE A 72 0.96 7.25 5.62
CA ILE A 72 -0.01 8.35 5.67
C ILE A 72 0.22 9.19 6.92
N MET A 73 0.40 8.57 8.09
CA MET A 73 0.58 9.30 9.35
C MET A 73 1.88 10.12 9.38
N SER A 74 2.98 9.54 8.90
CA SER A 74 4.27 10.23 8.81
C SER A 74 4.28 11.35 7.75
N SER A 75 3.66 11.11 6.59
CA SER A 75 3.52 12.12 5.54
C SER A 75 2.62 13.29 5.97
N LEU A 76 1.55 13.03 6.74
CA LEU A 76 0.72 14.07 7.36
C LEU A 76 1.50 14.88 8.38
N PHE A 77 2.31 14.24 9.22
CA PHE A 77 3.18 14.93 10.17
C PHE A 77 4.19 15.84 9.45
N TYR A 78 4.75 15.38 8.34
CA TYR A 78 5.66 16.17 7.50
C TYR A 78 4.93 17.31 6.76
N ALA A 79 3.68 17.08 6.32
CA ALA A 79 2.85 18.10 5.66
C ALA A 79 2.39 19.22 6.62
N LYS A 80 2.27 18.94 7.93
CA LYS A 80 1.94 19.96 8.96
C LYS A 80 2.96 21.10 9.05
N LYS A 81 4.17 20.95 8.50
CA LYS A 81 5.16 22.04 8.38
C LYS A 81 4.77 23.15 7.37
N LYS A 82 3.63 23.00 6.66
CA LYS A 82 2.96 24.03 5.82
C LYS A 82 3.82 24.73 4.75
N THR A 83 4.92 24.12 4.31
CA THR A 83 5.70 24.65 3.16
C THR A 83 5.34 23.93 1.87
N ARG A 84 5.32 24.65 0.75
CA ARG A 84 5.01 24.08 -0.58
C ARG A 84 5.93 22.92 -0.95
N LYS A 85 7.23 23.02 -0.63
CA LYS A 85 8.20 21.94 -0.81
C LYS A 85 7.89 20.73 0.07
N SER A 86 7.54 20.94 1.34
CA SER A 86 7.23 19.84 2.27
C SER A 86 5.98 19.08 1.85
N ILE A 87 4.94 19.78 1.37
CA ILE A 87 3.69 19.16 0.89
C ILE A 87 3.94 18.34 -0.38
N THR A 88 4.68 18.88 -1.37
CA THR A 88 5.01 18.12 -2.59
C THR A 88 5.84 16.88 -2.26
N ILE A 89 6.84 16.98 -1.38
CA ILE A 89 7.67 15.83 -0.97
C ILE A 89 6.83 14.77 -0.24
N SER A 90 5.98 15.16 0.72
CA SER A 90 5.05 14.23 1.40
C SER A 90 4.17 13.49 0.41
N LEU A 91 3.58 14.22 -0.55
CA LEU A 91 2.64 13.64 -1.50
C LEU A 91 3.33 12.69 -2.48
N SER A 92 4.50 13.06 -3.00
CA SER A 92 5.31 12.17 -3.84
C SER A 92 5.77 10.92 -3.09
N ALA A 93 6.17 11.05 -1.82
CA ALA A 93 6.57 9.92 -0.99
C ALA A 93 5.40 8.97 -0.72
N LEU A 94 4.22 9.52 -0.38
CA LEU A 94 3.01 8.75 -0.15
C LEU A 94 2.55 8.02 -1.42
N GLN A 95 2.53 8.72 -2.56
CA GLN A 95 2.18 8.13 -3.85
C GLN A 95 3.17 7.04 -4.26
N GLY A 96 4.47 7.27 -4.07
CA GLY A 96 5.51 6.28 -4.32
C GLY A 96 5.34 5.03 -3.46
N ALA A 97 5.07 5.19 -2.16
CA ALA A 97 4.81 4.07 -1.26
C ALA A 97 3.57 3.26 -1.66
N ALA A 98 2.46 3.93 -2.02
CA ALA A 98 1.25 3.28 -2.48
C ALA A 98 1.47 2.49 -3.78
N ILE A 99 2.17 3.07 -4.76
CA ILE A 99 2.50 2.40 -6.02
C ILE A 99 3.39 1.17 -5.75
N MET A 100 4.44 1.31 -4.93
CA MET A 100 5.34 0.20 -4.60
C MET A 100 4.58 -0.97 -3.95
N SER A 101 3.73 -0.69 -2.96
CA SER A 101 2.94 -1.72 -2.27
C SER A 101 1.95 -2.42 -3.21
N ASN A 102 1.27 -1.66 -4.08
CA ASN A 102 0.31 -2.22 -5.02
C ASN A 102 0.99 -3.06 -6.10
N THR A 103 2.10 -2.59 -6.67
CA THR A 103 2.87 -3.35 -7.68
C THR A 103 3.43 -4.66 -7.11
N VAL A 104 3.87 -4.68 -5.85
CA VAL A 104 4.31 -5.92 -5.18
C VAL A 104 3.14 -6.88 -4.98
N SER A 105 1.97 -6.39 -4.55
CA SER A 105 0.76 -7.21 -4.40
C SER A 105 0.33 -7.83 -5.74
N LEU A 106 0.31 -7.02 -6.81
CA LEU A 106 0.04 -7.48 -8.16
C LEU A 106 1.05 -8.54 -8.62
N MET A 107 2.35 -8.32 -8.38
CA MET A 107 3.41 -9.26 -8.73
C MET A 107 3.23 -10.61 -8.02
N VAL A 108 2.90 -10.60 -6.73
CA VAL A 108 2.63 -11.83 -5.96
C VAL A 108 1.38 -12.52 -6.47
N PHE A 109 0.31 -11.77 -6.76
CA PHE A 109 -0.93 -12.30 -7.32
C PHE A 109 -0.71 -12.98 -8.68
N MET A 110 -0.04 -12.29 -9.62
CA MET A 110 0.30 -12.84 -10.93
C MET A 110 1.23 -14.05 -10.82
N GLY A 111 2.22 -14.01 -9.92
CA GLY A 111 3.09 -15.13 -9.62
C GLY A 111 2.30 -16.35 -9.14
N LEU A 112 1.36 -16.16 -8.22
CA LEU A 112 0.49 -17.23 -7.73
C LEU A 112 -0.39 -17.80 -8.84
N VAL A 113 -1.02 -16.96 -9.67
CA VAL A 113 -1.83 -17.42 -10.81
C VAL A 113 -0.98 -18.27 -11.77
N HIS A 114 0.23 -17.81 -12.09
CA HIS A 114 1.14 -18.52 -12.99
C HIS A 114 1.61 -19.87 -12.42
N PHE A 115 2.05 -19.92 -11.15
CA PHE A 115 2.58 -21.14 -10.55
C PHE A 115 1.50 -22.13 -10.09
N ARG A 116 0.32 -21.66 -9.68
CA ARG A 116 -0.78 -22.52 -9.21
C ARG A 116 -1.76 -22.93 -10.32
N GLY A 117 -1.60 -22.40 -11.54
CA GLY A 117 -2.48 -22.71 -12.67
C GLY A 117 -3.96 -22.37 -12.41
N LEU A 118 -4.21 -21.35 -11.57
CA LEU A 118 -5.57 -20.94 -11.23
C LEU A 118 -6.30 -20.45 -12.48
N ALA A 119 -7.59 -20.81 -12.60
CA ALA A 119 -8.43 -20.33 -13.68
C ALA A 119 -8.43 -18.79 -13.70
N TRP A 120 -8.21 -18.22 -14.88
CA TRP A 120 -8.10 -16.78 -15.12
C TRP A 120 -9.48 -16.09 -15.03
N ASN A 121 -10.09 -16.13 -13.85
CA ASN A 121 -11.45 -15.64 -13.55
C ASN A 121 -11.46 -14.24 -12.91
N TYR A 122 -10.29 -13.57 -12.84
CA TYR A 122 -10.13 -12.23 -12.28
C TYR A 122 -9.33 -11.33 -13.23
N SER A 123 -9.41 -11.63 -14.53
CA SER A 123 -8.72 -10.89 -15.59
C SER A 123 -9.05 -9.41 -15.52
N THR A 124 -10.34 -9.16 -15.39
CA THR A 124 -10.94 -7.84 -15.56
C THR A 124 -10.54 -6.93 -14.41
N GLU A 125 -10.61 -7.42 -13.17
CA GLU A 125 -10.15 -6.70 -11.98
C GLU A 125 -8.66 -6.38 -12.06
N THR A 126 -7.85 -7.36 -12.47
CA THR A 126 -6.39 -7.21 -12.54
C THR A 126 -5.96 -6.18 -13.58
N VAL A 127 -6.60 -6.20 -14.77
CA VAL A 127 -6.33 -5.23 -15.83
C VAL A 127 -6.71 -3.80 -15.41
N VAL A 128 -7.83 -3.63 -14.70
CA VAL A 128 -8.24 -2.31 -14.19
C VAL A 128 -7.23 -1.77 -13.18
N ILE A 129 -6.75 -2.60 -12.25
CA ILE A 129 -5.76 -2.20 -11.24
C ILE A 129 -4.43 -1.83 -11.90
N VAL A 130 -3.96 -2.64 -12.85
CA VAL A 130 -2.76 -2.35 -13.65
C VAL A 130 -2.91 -1.01 -14.38
N GLY A 131 -4.07 -0.75 -14.97
CA GLY A 131 -4.35 0.52 -15.64
C GLY A 131 -4.25 1.72 -14.70
N VAL A 132 -4.85 1.61 -13.50
CA VAL A 132 -4.77 2.63 -12.45
C VAL A 132 -3.31 2.86 -12.02
N GLU A 133 -2.53 1.80 -11.78
CA GLU A 133 -1.12 1.90 -11.40
C GLU A 133 -0.28 2.61 -12.48
N ILE A 134 -0.51 2.30 -13.75
CA ILE A 134 0.19 2.93 -14.87
C ILE A 134 -0.13 4.44 -14.94
N ILE A 135 -1.40 4.82 -14.75
CA ILE A 135 -1.81 6.23 -14.69
C ILE A 135 -1.12 6.93 -13.51
N LEU A 136 -1.15 6.34 -12.31
CA LEU A 136 -0.48 6.89 -11.13
C LEU A 136 1.04 7.01 -11.31
N SER A 137 1.67 6.05 -11.99
CA SER A 137 3.09 6.08 -12.34
C SER A 137 3.43 7.25 -13.28
N MET A 138 2.56 7.52 -14.26
CA MET A 138 2.72 8.69 -15.14
C MET A 138 2.62 10.02 -14.37
N PHE A 139 1.67 10.13 -13.43
CA PHE A 139 1.54 11.33 -12.59
C PHE A 139 2.74 11.54 -11.65
N THR A 140 3.37 10.45 -11.19
CA THR A 140 4.56 10.50 -10.32
C THR A 140 5.76 11.15 -11.03
N ARG A 141 5.81 11.13 -12.37
CA ARG A 141 6.90 11.76 -13.15
C ARG A 141 6.85 13.30 -13.09
N LYS A 142 5.76 13.91 -12.63
CA LYS A 142 5.67 15.37 -12.50
C LYS A 142 6.52 15.86 -11.32
N LYS A 143 7.40 16.83 -11.58
CA LYS A 143 8.25 17.47 -10.55
C LYS A 143 7.49 18.27 -9.50
N VAL A 144 6.26 18.71 -9.80
CA VAL A 144 5.40 19.46 -8.87
C VAL A 144 4.01 18.86 -8.95
N LEU A 145 3.60 18.14 -7.90
CA LEU A 145 2.22 17.72 -7.74
C LEU A 145 1.40 18.90 -7.23
N THR A 146 0.36 19.23 -7.98
CA THR A 146 -0.63 20.23 -7.58
C THR A 146 -1.77 19.58 -6.80
N MET A 147 -2.54 20.39 -6.08
CA MET A 147 -3.72 19.90 -5.33
C MET A 147 -4.77 19.27 -6.26
N ILE A 148 -4.82 19.70 -7.52
CA ILE A 148 -5.69 19.13 -8.56
C ILE A 148 -5.22 17.73 -8.94
N ASP A 149 -3.90 17.51 -9.10
CA ASP A 149 -3.37 16.16 -9.36
C ASP A 149 -3.72 15.21 -8.19
N ALA A 150 -3.66 15.69 -6.94
CA ALA A 150 -4.05 14.91 -5.77
C ALA A 150 -5.55 14.55 -5.76
N ILE A 151 -6.42 15.49 -6.18
CA ILE A 151 -7.87 15.25 -6.30
C ILE A 151 -8.16 14.23 -7.42
N ILE A 152 -7.47 14.32 -8.56
CA ILE A 152 -7.60 13.36 -9.67
C ILE A 152 -7.16 11.96 -9.25
N ILE A 153 -6.07 11.85 -8.50
CA ILE A 153 -5.57 10.58 -7.96
C ILE A 153 -6.57 10.00 -6.95
N ALA A 154 -7.09 10.84 -6.05
CA ALA A 154 -8.08 10.42 -5.07
C ALA A 154 -9.40 9.97 -5.72
N SER A 155 -9.82 10.60 -6.82
CA SER A 155 -11.03 10.23 -7.56
C SER A 155 -10.86 9.02 -8.48
N LEU A 156 -9.62 8.67 -8.83
CA LEU A 156 -9.31 7.48 -9.63
C LEU A 156 -9.70 6.18 -8.90
N PHE A 157 -9.57 6.16 -7.58
CA PHE A 157 -9.93 5.00 -6.75
C PHE A 157 -11.43 4.64 -6.81
N PRO A 158 -12.39 5.56 -6.53
CA PRO A 158 -13.82 5.26 -6.71
C PRO A 158 -14.22 5.04 -8.16
N LEU A 159 -13.55 5.69 -9.13
CA LEU A 159 -13.77 5.43 -10.55
C LEU A 159 -13.40 4.00 -10.95
N SER A 160 -12.28 3.48 -10.45
CA SER A 160 -11.85 2.11 -10.71
C SER A 160 -12.86 1.09 -10.18
N LEU A 161 -13.41 1.31 -8.99
CA LEU A 161 -14.47 0.49 -8.42
C LEU A 161 -15.75 0.57 -9.27
N GLY A 162 -16.12 1.76 -9.73
CA GLY A 162 -17.24 1.95 -10.65
C GLY A 162 -17.08 1.16 -11.95
N ILE A 163 -15.89 1.18 -12.55
CA ILE A 163 -15.57 0.44 -13.79
C ILE A 163 -15.67 -1.07 -13.55
N ILE A 164 -15.18 -1.57 -12.42
CA ILE A 164 -15.26 -3.00 -12.10
C ILE A 164 -16.72 -3.43 -11.90
N ILE A 165 -17.52 -2.65 -11.16
CA ILE A 165 -18.95 -2.93 -10.97
C ILE A 165 -19.68 -2.92 -12.31
N LEU A 166 -19.36 -1.96 -13.18
CA LEU A 166 -19.94 -1.85 -14.51
C LEU A 166 -19.57 -3.06 -15.39
N CYS A 167 -18.29 -3.44 -15.45
CA CYS A 167 -17.85 -4.61 -16.22
C CYS A 167 -18.51 -5.91 -15.74
N LYS A 168 -18.69 -6.05 -14.43
CA LYS A 168 -19.35 -7.22 -13.84
C LYS A 168 -20.85 -7.25 -14.15
N SER A 169 -21.49 -6.08 -14.23
CA SER A 169 -22.89 -5.94 -14.69
C SER A 169 -23.07 -6.36 -16.15
N TYR A 170 -22.05 -6.15 -17.00
CA TYR A 170 -22.06 -6.58 -18.41
C TYR A 170 -21.67 -8.05 -18.63
N GLY A 171 -21.44 -8.83 -17.56
CA GLY A 171 -21.19 -10.28 -17.66
C GLY A 171 -19.76 -10.68 -18.06
N PHE A 172 -18.81 -9.74 -18.04
CA PHE A 172 -17.39 -10.08 -18.18
C PHE A 172 -16.86 -10.66 -16.85
N SER A 173 -16.31 -11.87 -16.90
CA SER A 173 -15.54 -12.50 -15.80
C SER A 173 -14.07 -12.11 -15.85
#